data_AF-A0A6N2MLL7-F1
#
_entry.id   AF-A0A6N2MLL7-F1
#
_cell.length_a   1.000
_cell.length_b   1.000
_cell.length_c   1.000
_cell.angle_alpha   90.00
_cell.angle_beta   90.00
_cell.angle_gamma   90.00
#
_symmetry.space_group_name_H-M   'P 1'
#
loop_
_entity.id
_entity.type
_entity.pdbx_description
1 polymer ?
#
loop_
_entity_poly.entity_id
_entity_poly.type
_entity_poly.pdbx_seq_one_letter_code
_entity_poly.pdbx_strand_id
1 'polypeptide(L)'
;MQVLSNARRLTRILKPQILLNSVPSDHKLIIYSQCHSLHSSSSRSLPSSGNYCFATVRDVMYSRTSKGSFCSASGGESTATEAVKKIYDDIIDSVNVRRTMAPNAWLWSLIENCKTREDIKLLFDALQNLRIFRLSNLRIHDNFNCNLCREVTKACARVGAVDFGKKALWKHNMYGLTPSIASANHLLSYAKHHNDVELMVDVMKLLEKNHIPLQPSTADLVSSICYYSDNWELMSKYSKKFLKAGVKLRRFAFDLWMDFAAKREVEIRLMKQHTLVSAFSCAKGLILEGKPLDAAAVIQLLDQTLPDTKKSGMVVELQKH
;
A
#
# COMPACT_ATOMS: atom_id res chain seq x y z
N MET A 1 -66.56 34.36 -8.89
CA MET A 1 -66.09 35.69 -8.44
C MET A 1 -64.56 35.63 -8.49
N GLN A 2 -63.86 36.16 -9.50
CA GLN A 2 -63.51 37.59 -9.68
C GLN A 2 -63.06 38.21 -8.33
N VAL A 3 -61.89 38.82 -8.15
CA VAL A 3 -61.16 39.67 -9.10
C VAL A 3 -59.82 40.16 -8.48
N LEU A 4 -58.75 40.20 -9.31
CA LEU A 4 -57.65 41.19 -9.39
C LEU A 4 -56.62 41.35 -8.24
N SER A 5 -55.36 41.74 -8.45
CA SER A 5 -54.51 42.01 -9.64
C SER A 5 -53.14 42.57 -9.21
N ASN A 6 -52.22 42.64 -10.19
CA ASN A 6 -51.01 43.49 -10.32
C ASN A 6 -49.71 42.77 -9.91
N ALA A 7 -48.85 42.24 -10.80
CA ALA A 7 -48.41 42.58 -12.16
C ALA A 7 -47.54 43.85 -12.27
N ARG A 8 -46.24 43.65 -12.60
CA ARG A 8 -45.39 44.36 -13.58
C ARG A 8 -43.99 43.68 -13.57
N ARG A 9 -43.56 42.85 -14.55
CA ARG A 9 -43.07 43.13 -15.93
C ARG A 9 -41.85 44.09 -15.89
N LEU A 10 -40.65 43.82 -16.42
CA LEU A 10 -40.28 43.35 -17.77
C LEU A 10 -38.82 42.84 -17.87
N THR A 11 -38.64 41.95 -18.84
CA THR A 11 -37.44 41.39 -19.48
C THR A 11 -36.72 42.35 -20.46
N ARG A 12 -35.40 42.17 -20.71
CA ARG A 12 -34.75 41.84 -22.02
C ARG A 12 -33.23 42.09 -22.02
N ILE A 13 -32.40 41.08 -22.30
CA ILE A 13 -31.70 40.72 -23.57
C ILE A 13 -30.48 41.62 -23.91
N LEU A 14 -29.25 41.05 -23.83
CA LEU A 14 -28.23 40.90 -24.91
C LEU A 14 -26.83 40.58 -24.32
N LYS A 15 -26.16 39.59 -24.91
CA LYS A 15 -24.71 39.24 -24.86
C LYS A 15 -24.17 39.49 -26.30
N PRO A 16 -22.85 39.39 -26.63
CA PRO A 16 -21.57 39.48 -25.89
C PRO A 16 -20.59 40.52 -26.58
N GLN A 17 -19.38 40.88 -26.12
CA GLN A 17 -18.08 40.17 -26.27
C GLN A 17 -16.87 41.01 -25.76
N ILE A 18 -15.87 40.32 -25.18
CA ILE A 18 -14.39 40.49 -25.31
C ILE A 18 -13.58 41.46 -24.39
N LEU A 19 -12.70 40.82 -23.59
CA LEU A 19 -11.32 41.13 -23.09
C LEU A 19 -11.04 42.36 -22.19
N LEU A 20 -10.64 42.10 -20.93
CA LEU A 20 -9.27 42.22 -20.37
C LEU A 20 -9.29 42.45 -18.83
N ASN A 21 -8.57 41.57 -18.12
CA ASN A 21 -7.89 41.72 -16.83
C ASN A 21 -8.43 42.70 -15.77
N SER A 22 -8.85 42.15 -14.62
CA SER A 22 -8.35 42.57 -13.30
C SER A 22 -8.84 41.60 -12.21
N VAL A 23 -7.92 41.22 -11.33
CA VAL A 23 -8.17 40.48 -10.09
C VAL A 23 -8.91 41.41 -9.12
N PRO A 24 -9.94 40.95 -8.39
CA PRO A 24 -9.78 40.89 -6.93
C PRO A 24 -10.42 39.66 -6.26
N SER A 25 -9.81 39.35 -5.11
CA SER A 25 -10.29 38.59 -3.97
C SER A 25 -11.82 38.62 -3.77
N ASP A 26 -12.47 37.45 -3.62
CA ASP A 26 -12.95 36.97 -2.32
C ASP A 26 -13.77 35.66 -2.39
N HIS A 27 -13.68 34.89 -1.30
CA HIS A 27 -14.60 33.84 -0.82
C HIS A 27 -14.65 32.46 -1.51
N LYS A 28 -14.15 31.43 -0.80
CA LYS A 28 -14.99 30.46 -0.06
C LYS A 28 -14.12 29.43 0.67
N LEU A 29 -14.08 29.56 1.99
CA LEU A 29 -13.65 28.53 2.94
C LEU A 29 -14.55 27.29 2.79
N ILE A 30 -13.99 26.19 2.29
CA ILE A 30 -14.53 24.85 2.50
C ILE A 30 -13.73 24.26 3.66
N ILE A 31 -14.42 24.08 4.78
CA ILE A 31 -13.90 23.51 6.03
C ILE A 31 -13.49 22.05 5.75
N TYR A 32 -12.18 21.80 5.74
CA TYR A 32 -11.63 20.45 5.90
C TYR A 32 -11.68 20.08 7.38
N SER A 33 -12.50 19.09 7.71
CA SER A 33 -12.46 18.40 9.00
C SER A 33 -11.18 17.55 9.06
N GLN A 34 -10.13 18.09 9.67
CA GLN A 34 -8.92 17.38 10.05
C GLN A 34 -9.04 17.04 11.53
N CYS A 35 -9.06 15.75 11.86
CA CYS A 35 -8.94 15.29 13.25
C CYS A 35 -7.53 15.63 13.77
N HIS A 36 -7.39 16.76 14.45
CA HIS A 36 -6.29 17.06 15.34
C HIS A 36 -6.81 17.03 16.79
N SER A 37 -6.35 16.05 17.57
CA SER A 37 -6.51 16.07 19.02
C SER A 37 -5.46 17.00 19.62
N LEU A 38 -5.89 18.14 20.15
CA LEU A 38 -5.12 18.92 21.09
C LEU A 38 -5.51 18.47 22.50
N HIS A 39 -4.56 17.92 23.25
CA HIS A 39 -4.55 18.06 24.70
C HIS A 39 -3.31 18.87 25.08
N SER A 40 -3.55 20.11 25.48
CA SER A 40 -2.58 20.96 26.16
C SER A 40 -2.48 20.51 27.61
N SER A 41 -1.28 20.23 28.08
CA SER A 41 -0.89 20.45 29.47
C SER A 41 0.56 20.90 29.45
N SER A 42 0.77 22.08 30.02
CA SER A 42 1.98 22.88 29.94
C SER A 42 2.85 22.62 31.16
N SER A 43 4.13 22.31 30.95
CA SER A 43 5.20 22.71 31.87
C SER A 43 6.54 22.82 31.11
N ARG A 44 7.24 23.92 31.39
CA ARG A 44 8.56 24.36 30.90
C ARG A 44 9.62 23.28 31.23
N SER A 45 10.74 23.07 30.53
CA SER A 45 11.76 24.02 30.04
C SER A 45 12.89 23.33 29.24
N LEU A 46 13.46 24.10 28.29
CA LEU A 46 14.80 24.09 27.65
C LEU A 46 15.20 23.06 26.55
N PRO A 47 16.00 23.51 25.54
CA PRO A 47 16.18 22.84 24.26
C PRO A 47 17.52 22.09 24.16
N SER A 48 17.54 20.99 23.39
CA SER A 48 18.80 20.42 22.90
C SER A 48 18.73 20.21 21.39
N SER A 49 19.68 20.85 20.72
CA SER A 49 20.01 20.75 19.30
C SER A 49 20.54 19.35 18.99
N GLY A 50 20.14 18.78 17.84
CA GLY A 50 20.64 17.49 17.38
C GLY A 50 20.28 17.21 15.93
N ASN A 51 21.17 17.61 15.03
CA ASN A 51 21.21 17.19 13.63
C ASN A 51 21.16 15.67 13.50
N TYR A 52 20.33 15.15 12.60
CA TYR A 52 20.51 13.79 12.07
C TYR A 52 20.66 13.86 10.55
N CYS A 53 21.92 13.75 10.15
CA CYS A 53 22.35 13.51 8.78
C CYS A 53 21.94 12.10 8.33
N PHE A 54 21.56 11.99 7.07
CA PHE A 54 21.47 10.74 6.34
C PHE A 54 22.87 10.10 6.22
N ALA A 55 22.98 8.81 6.51
CA ALA A 55 24.13 8.00 6.12
C ALA A 55 23.68 6.80 5.28
N THR A 56 24.18 6.80 4.06
CA THR A 56 24.10 5.76 3.03
C THR A 56 25.04 4.58 3.31
N VAL A 57 24.50 3.38 3.11
CA VAL A 57 25.06 2.12 2.58
C VAL A 57 26.58 2.04 2.34
N ARG A 58 27.27 1.07 2.98
CA ARG A 58 28.13 0.07 2.29
C ARG A 58 28.52 -1.15 3.15
N ASP A 59 28.51 -2.30 2.47
CA ASP A 59 28.95 -3.68 2.76
C ASP A 59 29.96 -3.97 3.87
N VAL A 60 29.76 -5.11 4.58
CA VAL A 60 30.79 -6.13 4.86
C VAL A 60 30.15 -7.54 4.97
N MET A 61 30.78 -8.52 4.30
CA MET A 61 30.49 -9.96 4.25
C MET A 61 30.69 -10.74 5.58
N TYR A 62 29.91 -11.82 5.70
CA TYR A 62 30.03 -13.04 6.52
C TYR A 62 31.13 -13.16 7.61
N SER A 63 30.68 -13.43 8.84
CA SER A 63 31.25 -14.52 9.67
C SER A 63 30.22 -15.10 10.64
N ARG A 64 30.20 -16.42 10.65
CA ARG A 64 29.31 -17.36 11.33
C ARG A 64 29.79 -17.59 12.77
N THR A 65 28.88 -17.50 13.74
CA THR A 65 28.67 -18.47 14.84
C THR A 65 27.65 -17.89 15.82
N SER A 66 26.44 -18.47 15.86
CA SER A 66 25.64 -18.45 17.07
C SER A 66 25.00 -19.82 17.26
N LYS A 67 25.10 -20.30 18.49
CA LYS A 67 24.77 -21.63 18.96
C LYS A 67 23.31 -21.98 18.64
N GLY A 68 23.12 -23.23 18.21
CA GLY A 68 21.82 -23.78 17.89
C GLY A 68 20.87 -23.80 19.09
N SER A 69 19.62 -23.45 18.80
CA SER A 69 18.47 -23.98 19.53
C SER A 69 17.64 -24.75 18.53
N PHE A 70 17.74 -26.08 18.59
CA PHE A 70 16.86 -26.96 17.84
C PHE A 70 15.49 -26.93 18.52
N CYS A 71 14.50 -26.29 17.89
CA CYS A 71 13.10 -26.57 18.21
C CYS A 71 12.63 -27.66 17.26
N SER A 72 12.51 -28.87 17.79
CA SER A 72 11.86 -29.99 17.12
C SER A 72 10.47 -29.57 16.64
N ALA A 73 10.22 -29.74 15.35
CA ALA A 73 8.89 -29.65 14.78
C ALA A 73 8.03 -30.76 15.37
N SER A 74 7.08 -30.39 16.23
CA SER A 74 5.89 -31.19 16.45
C SER A 74 4.75 -30.52 15.70
N GLY A 75 4.16 -31.24 14.75
CA GLY A 75 2.88 -30.87 14.15
C GLY A 75 1.80 -31.00 15.22
N GLY A 76 1.72 -30.00 16.10
CA GLY A 76 0.61 -29.82 17.02
C GLY A 76 -0.44 -28.96 16.35
N GLU A 77 -1.70 -29.42 16.35
CA GLU A 77 -2.85 -28.56 16.08
C GLU A 77 -2.69 -27.26 16.88
N SER A 78 -2.63 -26.12 16.20
CA SER A 78 -2.40 -24.84 16.85
C SER A 78 -3.61 -24.48 17.69
N THR A 79 -3.58 -24.79 18.98
CA THR A 79 -4.62 -24.40 19.92
C THR A 79 -4.51 -22.91 20.22
N ALA A 80 -5.66 -22.25 20.48
CA ALA A 80 -5.67 -20.87 20.93
C ALA A 80 -4.84 -20.69 22.21
N THR A 81 -4.15 -19.57 22.32
CA THR A 81 -3.33 -19.24 23.50
C THR A 81 -4.25 -19.08 24.70
N GLU A 82 -3.92 -19.73 25.83
CA GLU A 82 -4.77 -19.69 27.05
C GLU A 82 -5.11 -18.26 27.50
N ALA A 83 -4.16 -17.33 27.39
CA ALA A 83 -4.37 -15.91 27.72
C ALA A 83 -5.42 -15.24 26.83
N VAL A 84 -5.41 -15.52 25.51
CA VAL A 84 -6.38 -14.99 24.55
C VAL A 84 -7.76 -15.60 24.83
N LYS A 85 -7.80 -16.92 25.08
CA LYS A 85 -9.04 -17.64 25.39
C LYS A 85 -9.71 -17.08 26.65
N LYS A 86 -8.93 -16.82 27.71
CA LYS A 86 -9.46 -16.22 28.95
C LYS A 86 -10.11 -14.84 28.70
N ILE A 87 -9.42 -13.94 27.98
CA ILE A 87 -9.97 -12.61 27.66
C ILE A 87 -11.21 -12.72 26.78
N TYR A 88 -11.20 -13.65 25.82
CA TYR A 88 -12.36 -13.95 24.99
C TYR A 88 -13.55 -14.42 25.84
N ASP A 89 -13.35 -15.41 26.72
CA ASP A 89 -14.40 -15.95 27.59
C ASP A 89 -14.99 -14.84 28.49
N ASP A 90 -14.15 -13.95 29.03
CA ASP A 90 -14.59 -12.78 29.81
C ASP A 90 -15.46 -11.81 28.98
N ILE A 91 -15.09 -11.55 27.72
CA ILE A 91 -15.89 -10.71 26.81
C ILE A 91 -17.24 -11.37 26.53
N ILE A 92 -17.25 -12.67 26.23
CA ILE A 92 -18.48 -13.40 25.92
C ILE A 92 -19.39 -13.50 27.14
N ASP A 93 -18.86 -13.76 28.33
CA ASP A 93 -19.63 -13.76 29.59
C ASP A 93 -20.28 -12.38 29.84
N SER A 94 -19.52 -11.29 29.67
CA SER A 94 -20.07 -9.94 29.81
C SER A 94 -21.23 -9.68 28.84
N VAL A 95 -21.04 -10.00 27.56
CA VAL A 95 -21.97 -9.62 26.50
C VAL A 95 -23.21 -10.53 26.46
N ASN A 96 -23.02 -11.85 26.56
CA ASN A 96 -24.07 -12.82 26.36
C ASN A 96 -24.77 -13.22 27.67
N VAL A 97 -24.03 -13.36 28.78
CA VAL A 97 -24.58 -13.80 30.07
C VAL A 97 -25.03 -12.60 30.88
N ARG A 98 -24.13 -11.67 31.18
CA ARG A 98 -24.42 -10.49 32.02
C ARG A 98 -25.18 -9.39 31.28
N ARG A 99 -25.17 -9.44 29.94
CA ARG A 99 -25.78 -8.42 29.06
C ARG A 99 -25.24 -7.02 29.34
N THR A 100 -23.96 -6.92 29.67
CA THR A 100 -23.25 -5.66 29.92
C THR A 100 -22.16 -5.44 28.86
N MET A 101 -21.91 -4.18 28.54
CA MET A 101 -20.84 -3.82 27.60
C MET A 101 -19.48 -4.22 28.19
N ALA A 102 -18.72 -5.02 27.44
CA ALA A 102 -17.37 -5.39 27.83
C ALA A 102 -16.46 -4.13 27.86
N PRO A 103 -15.57 -4.00 28.85
CA PRO A 103 -14.58 -2.94 28.88
C PRO A 103 -13.75 -2.90 27.59
N ASN A 104 -13.61 -1.71 27.00
CA ASN A 104 -12.83 -1.52 25.76
C ASN A 104 -11.39 -2.06 25.88
N ALA A 105 -10.80 -1.99 27.08
CA ALA A 105 -9.45 -2.48 27.36
C ALA A 105 -9.28 -3.99 27.07
N TRP A 106 -10.32 -4.80 27.29
CA TRP A 106 -10.25 -6.24 27.01
C TRP A 106 -10.10 -6.53 25.53
N LEU A 107 -10.81 -5.79 24.67
CA LEU A 107 -10.68 -5.95 23.22
C LEU A 107 -9.28 -5.57 22.72
N TRP A 108 -8.71 -4.48 23.22
CA TRP A 108 -7.34 -4.10 22.88
C TRP A 108 -6.33 -5.14 23.36
N SER A 109 -6.48 -5.64 24.58
CA SER A 109 -5.64 -6.71 25.12
C SER A 109 -5.76 -8.01 24.31
N LEU A 110 -6.95 -8.36 23.84
CA LEU A 110 -7.18 -9.50 22.97
C LEU A 110 -6.40 -9.36 21.65
N ILE A 111 -6.47 -8.18 21.00
CA ILE A 111 -5.76 -7.89 19.76
C ILE A 111 -4.24 -7.97 19.92
N GLU A 112 -3.72 -7.45 21.04
CA GLU A 112 -2.29 -7.45 21.33
C GLU A 112 -1.75 -8.87 21.56
N ASN A 113 -2.52 -9.72 22.25
CA ASN A 113 -2.10 -11.06 22.61
C ASN A 113 -2.30 -12.13 21.52
N CYS A 114 -2.96 -11.79 20.39
CA CYS A 114 -3.12 -12.72 19.27
C CYS A 114 -1.77 -13.14 18.67
N LYS A 115 -1.45 -14.44 18.72
CA LYS A 115 -0.22 -15.04 18.18
C LYS A 115 -0.49 -16.13 17.14
N THR A 116 -1.60 -16.86 17.28
CA THR A 116 -1.98 -17.96 16.39
C THR A 116 -3.17 -17.60 15.51
N ARG A 117 -3.40 -18.38 14.46
CA ARG A 117 -4.57 -18.23 13.59
C ARG A 117 -5.87 -18.45 14.37
N GLU A 118 -5.86 -19.31 15.38
CA GLU A 118 -6.97 -19.61 16.28
C GLU A 118 -7.29 -18.43 17.18
N ASP A 119 -6.27 -17.71 17.65
CA ASP A 119 -6.48 -16.46 18.40
C ASP A 119 -7.22 -15.42 17.54
N ILE A 120 -6.86 -15.33 16.25
CA ILE A 120 -7.56 -14.44 15.29
C ILE A 120 -9.01 -14.91 15.07
N LYS A 121 -9.29 -16.21 15.03
CA LYS A 121 -10.68 -16.72 14.96
C LYS A 121 -11.49 -16.25 16.18
N LEU A 122 -10.94 -16.39 17.40
CA LEU A 122 -11.57 -15.91 18.63
C LEU A 122 -11.78 -14.39 18.62
N LEU A 123 -10.79 -13.63 18.14
CA LEU A 123 -10.92 -12.17 18.00
C LEU A 123 -12.08 -11.78 17.09
N PHE A 124 -12.24 -12.43 15.94
CA PHE A 124 -13.31 -12.12 15.00
C PHE A 124 -14.68 -12.54 15.54
N ASP A 125 -14.76 -13.66 16.27
CA ASP A 125 -15.97 -14.07 16.96
C ASP A 125 -16.37 -13.08 18.07
N ALA A 126 -15.41 -12.61 18.88
CA ALA A 126 -15.65 -11.57 19.88
C ALA A 126 -16.15 -10.27 19.22
N LEU A 127 -15.53 -9.83 18.11
CA LEU A 127 -15.96 -8.64 17.38
C LEU A 127 -17.39 -8.77 16.84
N GLN A 128 -17.77 -9.96 16.36
CA GLN A 128 -19.13 -10.23 15.89
C GLN A 128 -20.13 -10.15 17.04
N ASN A 129 -19.86 -10.80 18.18
CA ASN A 129 -20.73 -10.73 19.36
C ASN A 129 -20.86 -9.29 19.89
N LEU A 130 -19.75 -8.54 19.95
CA LEU A 130 -19.76 -7.13 20.32
C LEU A 130 -20.57 -6.27 19.35
N ARG A 131 -20.49 -6.55 18.04
CA ARG A 131 -21.29 -5.86 17.01
C ARG A 131 -22.78 -6.16 17.18
N ILE A 132 -23.14 -7.42 17.38
CA ILE A 132 -24.53 -7.85 17.62
C ILE A 132 -25.06 -7.12 18.86
N PHE A 133 -24.36 -7.18 19.98
CA PHE A 133 -24.78 -6.53 21.23
C PHE A 133 -24.94 -5.01 21.08
N ARG A 134 -24.03 -4.33 20.38
CA ARG A 134 -24.18 -2.90 20.08
C ARG A 134 -25.47 -2.62 19.31
N LEU A 135 -25.80 -3.46 18.33
CA LEU A 135 -27.00 -3.30 17.51
C LEU A 135 -28.29 -3.62 18.28
N SER A 136 -28.33 -4.74 19.00
CA SER A 136 -29.55 -5.23 19.66
C SER A 136 -29.79 -4.60 21.03
N ASN A 137 -28.75 -4.49 21.86
CA ASN A 137 -28.90 -4.09 23.27
C ASN A 137 -28.68 -2.60 23.46
N LEU A 138 -27.70 -2.02 22.77
CA LEU A 138 -27.38 -0.59 22.92
C LEU A 138 -28.00 0.31 21.84
N ARG A 139 -28.58 -0.26 20.78
CA ARG A 139 -29.13 0.48 19.62
C ARG A 139 -28.10 1.41 18.95
N ILE A 140 -26.82 1.05 19.00
CA ILE A 140 -25.73 1.78 18.34
C ILE A 140 -25.52 1.15 16.97
N HIS A 141 -26.00 1.83 15.92
CA HIS A 141 -25.91 1.36 14.54
C HIS A 141 -24.54 1.62 13.90
N ASP A 142 -23.79 2.58 14.44
CA ASP A 142 -22.48 2.97 13.93
C ASP A 142 -21.45 1.85 14.07
N ASN A 143 -20.68 1.66 12.98
CA ASN A 143 -19.53 0.77 12.95
C ASN A 143 -18.46 1.22 13.97
N PHE A 144 -17.62 0.28 14.37
CA PHE A 144 -16.37 0.59 15.06
C PHE A 144 -15.47 1.48 14.20
N ASN A 145 -14.68 2.31 14.86
CA ASN A 145 -13.82 3.28 14.18
C ASN A 145 -12.69 2.62 13.36
N CYS A 146 -12.07 3.41 12.50
CA CYS A 146 -10.99 2.96 11.63
C CYS A 146 -9.70 2.56 12.38
N ASN A 147 -9.48 3.10 13.59
CA ASN A 147 -8.33 2.73 14.42
C ASN A 147 -8.43 1.29 14.90
N LEU A 148 -9.63 0.84 15.31
CA LEU A 148 -9.85 -0.55 15.65
C LEU A 148 -9.62 -1.46 14.44
N CYS A 149 -10.17 -1.09 13.27
CA CYS A 149 -9.93 -1.84 12.04
C CYS A 149 -8.44 -1.92 11.71
N ARG A 150 -7.68 -0.85 11.93
CA ARG A 150 -6.22 -0.82 11.73
C ARG A 150 -5.51 -1.83 12.61
N GLU A 151 -5.73 -1.81 13.93
CA GLU A 151 -5.04 -2.72 14.83
C GLU A 151 -5.46 -4.18 14.65
N VAL A 152 -6.74 -4.45 14.35
CA VAL A 152 -7.21 -5.81 13.98
C VAL A 152 -6.50 -6.30 12.72
N THR A 153 -6.40 -5.46 11.69
CA THR A 153 -5.73 -5.83 10.44
C THR A 153 -4.23 -6.02 10.63
N LYS A 154 -3.60 -5.21 11.49
CA LYS A 154 -2.20 -5.35 11.90
C LYS A 154 -1.96 -6.66 12.65
N ALA A 155 -2.86 -7.07 13.55
CA ALA A 155 -2.78 -8.37 14.22
C ALA A 155 -2.94 -9.52 13.22
N CYS A 156 -3.87 -9.43 12.27
CA CYS A 156 -4.02 -10.41 11.18
C CYS A 156 -2.73 -10.54 10.36
N ALA A 157 -2.13 -9.42 9.96
CA ALA A 157 -0.86 -9.39 9.23
C ALA A 157 0.29 -9.98 10.06
N ARG A 158 0.37 -9.65 11.36
CA ARG A 158 1.40 -10.18 12.27
C ARG A 158 1.37 -11.70 12.38
N VAL A 159 0.17 -12.28 12.42
CA VAL A 159 -0.05 -13.73 12.53
C VAL A 159 0.02 -14.44 11.17
N GLY A 160 -0.13 -13.72 10.05
CA GLY A 160 -0.28 -14.31 8.72
C GLY A 160 -1.71 -14.78 8.41
N ALA A 161 -2.71 -14.37 9.20
CA ALA A 161 -4.13 -14.65 8.98
C ALA A 161 -4.74 -13.64 7.97
N VAL A 162 -4.18 -13.59 6.76
CA VAL A 162 -4.46 -12.56 5.75
C VAL A 162 -5.92 -12.58 5.28
N ASP A 163 -6.53 -13.75 5.19
CA ASP A 163 -7.94 -13.92 4.83
C ASP A 163 -8.89 -13.21 5.80
N PHE A 164 -8.60 -13.23 7.10
CA PHE A 164 -9.31 -12.44 8.10
C PHE A 164 -9.07 -10.94 7.92
N GLY A 165 -7.84 -10.55 7.60
CA GLY A 165 -7.52 -9.17 7.22
C GLY A 165 -8.35 -8.68 6.03
N LYS A 166 -8.51 -9.49 4.98
CA LYS A 166 -9.37 -9.17 3.82
C LYS A 166 -10.84 -9.00 4.23
N LYS A 167 -11.34 -9.86 5.14
CA LYS A 167 -12.70 -9.73 5.70
C LYS A 167 -12.88 -8.44 6.48
N ALA A 168 -11.89 -8.04 7.29
CA ALA A 168 -11.93 -6.78 8.03
C ALA A 168 -11.96 -5.56 7.11
N LEU A 169 -11.30 -5.64 5.95
CA LEU A 169 -11.33 -4.55 4.97
C LEU A 169 -12.64 -4.43 4.21
N TRP A 170 -13.55 -5.40 4.22
CA TRP A 170 -14.78 -5.30 3.45
C TRP A 170 -15.74 -4.27 4.06
N LYS A 171 -16.26 -3.31 3.27
CA LYS A 171 -17.13 -2.22 3.78
C LYS A 171 -18.36 -2.70 4.55
N HIS A 172 -18.94 -3.83 4.13
CA HIS A 172 -20.13 -4.44 4.75
C HIS A 172 -19.78 -5.67 5.58
N ASN A 173 -18.62 -5.67 6.24
CA ASN A 173 -18.22 -6.78 7.10
C ASN A 173 -19.17 -6.93 8.30
N MET A 174 -19.40 -8.17 8.69
CA MET A 174 -20.30 -8.53 9.80
C MET A 174 -19.76 -8.10 11.17
N TYR A 175 -18.46 -7.80 11.25
CA TYR A 175 -17.75 -7.42 12.48
C TYR A 175 -17.89 -5.92 12.81
N GLY A 176 -18.54 -5.14 11.93
CA GLY A 176 -18.75 -3.71 12.09
C GLY A 176 -17.46 -2.88 12.07
N LEU A 177 -16.38 -3.34 11.42
CA LEU A 177 -15.13 -2.59 11.32
C LEU A 177 -15.20 -1.55 10.18
N THR A 178 -14.68 -0.34 10.41
CA THR A 178 -14.60 0.68 9.35
C THR A 178 -13.23 0.62 8.64
N PRO A 179 -13.15 0.19 7.38
CA PRO A 179 -11.89 0.09 6.68
C PRO A 179 -11.29 1.46 6.38
N SER A 180 -9.96 1.54 6.42
CA SER A 180 -9.18 2.73 6.06
C SER A 180 -7.94 2.35 5.25
N ILE A 181 -7.29 3.38 4.70
CA ILE A 181 -6.01 3.18 4.00
C ILE A 181 -4.92 2.64 4.93
N ALA A 182 -4.93 3.03 6.21
CA ALA A 182 -3.96 2.55 7.19
C ALA A 182 -4.12 1.05 7.46
N SER A 183 -5.35 0.54 7.61
CA SER A 183 -5.60 -0.89 7.72
C SER A 183 -5.14 -1.65 6.47
N ALA A 184 -5.41 -1.13 5.27
CA ALA A 184 -5.00 -1.78 4.02
C ALA A 184 -3.48 -1.81 3.85
N ASN A 185 -2.79 -0.73 4.25
CA ASN A 185 -1.32 -0.67 4.18
C ASN A 185 -0.65 -1.73 5.08
N HIS A 186 -1.26 -2.19 6.16
CA HIS A 186 -0.72 -3.32 6.94
C HIS A 186 -0.73 -4.63 6.14
N LEU A 187 -1.79 -4.91 5.37
CA LEU A 187 -1.83 -6.09 4.49
C LEU A 187 -0.90 -5.92 3.28
N LEU A 188 -0.78 -4.71 2.72
CA LEU A 188 0.16 -4.45 1.63
C LEU A 188 1.62 -4.56 2.09
N SER A 189 1.95 -4.13 3.31
CA SER A 189 3.26 -4.36 3.90
C SER A 189 3.52 -5.85 4.09
N TYR A 190 2.52 -6.62 4.54
CA TYR A 190 2.63 -8.07 4.61
C TYR A 190 2.90 -8.70 3.23
N ALA A 191 2.12 -8.28 2.21
CA ALA A 191 2.30 -8.71 0.82
C ALA A 191 3.70 -8.39 0.30
N LYS A 192 4.22 -7.19 0.61
CA LYS A 192 5.60 -6.79 0.27
C LYS A 192 6.64 -7.72 0.88
N HIS A 193 6.52 -8.08 2.15
CA HIS A 193 7.48 -8.96 2.81
C HIS A 193 7.49 -10.38 2.25
N HIS A 194 6.35 -10.86 1.74
CA HIS A 194 6.21 -12.21 1.19
C HIS A 194 6.23 -12.25 -0.35
N ASN A 195 6.45 -11.10 -1.00
CA ASN A 195 6.34 -10.92 -2.46
C ASN A 195 5.01 -11.45 -3.05
N ASP A 196 3.92 -11.31 -2.30
CA ASP A 196 2.60 -11.83 -2.66
C ASP A 196 1.83 -10.82 -3.55
N VAL A 197 1.95 -11.02 -4.86
CA VAL A 197 1.32 -10.17 -5.87
C VAL A 197 -0.20 -10.34 -5.89
N GLU A 198 -0.70 -11.55 -5.65
CA GLU A 198 -2.14 -11.83 -5.66
C GLU A 198 -2.85 -11.10 -4.52
N LEU A 199 -2.28 -11.17 -3.32
CA LEU A 199 -2.77 -10.43 -2.16
C LEU A 199 -2.76 -8.92 -2.40
N MET A 200 -1.68 -8.39 -2.98
CA MET A 200 -1.61 -6.97 -3.33
C MET A 200 -2.77 -6.58 -4.26
N VAL A 201 -3.01 -7.36 -5.31
CA VAL A 201 -4.09 -7.11 -6.27
C VAL A 201 -5.46 -7.16 -5.58
N ASP A 202 -5.70 -8.15 -4.72
CA ASP A 202 -6.92 -8.29 -3.93
C ASP A 202 -7.17 -7.09 -3.02
N VAL A 203 -6.16 -6.65 -2.26
CA VAL A 203 -6.26 -5.49 -1.37
C VAL A 203 -6.54 -4.22 -2.17
N MET A 204 -5.87 -4.04 -3.31
CA MET A 204 -6.12 -2.88 -4.18
C MET A 204 -7.54 -2.89 -4.79
N LYS A 205 -8.11 -4.06 -5.09
CA LYS A 205 -9.52 -4.19 -5.49
C LYS A 205 -10.47 -3.85 -4.34
N LEU A 206 -10.15 -4.26 -3.11
CA LEU A 206 -10.96 -3.92 -1.93
C LEU A 206 -10.97 -2.41 -1.67
N LEU A 207 -9.81 -1.75 -1.76
CA LEU A 207 -9.71 -0.29 -1.63
C LEU A 207 -10.60 0.45 -2.64
N GLU A 208 -10.61 0.00 -3.89
CA GLU A 208 -11.45 0.55 -4.96
C GLU A 208 -12.94 0.34 -4.69
N LYS A 209 -13.36 -0.90 -4.37
CA LYS A 209 -14.76 -1.20 -4.03
C LYS A 209 -15.27 -0.36 -2.86
N ASN A 210 -14.39 -0.12 -1.88
CA ASN A 210 -14.73 0.67 -0.71
C ASN A 210 -14.66 2.18 -0.94
N HIS A 211 -14.22 2.64 -2.11
CA HIS A 211 -14.00 4.05 -2.44
C HIS A 211 -13.03 4.75 -1.46
N ILE A 212 -12.00 4.01 -0.99
CA ILE A 212 -10.97 4.56 -0.09
C ILE A 212 -9.94 5.33 -0.94
N PRO A 213 -9.64 6.60 -0.61
CA PRO A 213 -8.70 7.40 -1.36
C PRO A 213 -7.29 6.82 -1.27
N LEU A 214 -6.62 6.73 -2.41
CA LEU A 214 -5.24 6.23 -2.50
C LEU A 214 -4.26 7.26 -1.91
N GLN A 215 -3.22 6.76 -1.24
CA GLN A 215 -2.17 7.58 -0.65
C GLN A 215 -0.79 7.30 -1.27
N PRO A 216 0.16 8.25 -1.17
CA PRO A 216 1.52 8.04 -1.66
C PRO A 216 2.22 6.85 -0.99
N SER A 217 1.93 6.59 0.29
CA SER A 217 2.46 5.44 1.03
C SER A 217 2.05 4.10 0.40
N THR A 218 0.81 4.01 -0.08
CA THR A 218 0.27 2.86 -0.78
C THR A 218 0.93 2.67 -2.14
N ALA A 219 1.21 3.77 -2.85
CA ALA A 219 1.95 3.73 -4.11
C ALA A 219 3.34 3.12 -3.92
N ASP A 220 4.07 3.51 -2.88
CA ASP A 220 5.40 2.96 -2.60
C ASP A 220 5.38 1.44 -2.33
N LEU A 221 4.38 0.95 -1.59
CA LEU A 221 4.23 -0.48 -1.30
C LEU A 221 3.91 -1.28 -2.58
N VAL A 222 2.90 -0.82 -3.34
CA VAL A 222 2.50 -1.47 -4.60
C VAL A 222 3.64 -1.45 -5.61
N SER A 223 4.35 -0.33 -5.72
CA SER A 223 5.51 -0.20 -6.61
C SER A 223 6.64 -1.14 -6.22
N SER A 224 6.93 -1.24 -4.91
CA SER A 224 7.93 -2.19 -4.42
C SER A 224 7.57 -3.62 -4.83
N ILE A 225 6.33 -4.04 -4.59
CA ILE A 225 5.86 -5.41 -4.92
C ILE A 225 5.97 -5.67 -6.42
N CYS A 226 5.49 -4.74 -7.26
CA CYS A 226 5.55 -4.91 -8.72
C CYS A 226 6.99 -4.96 -9.24
N TYR A 227 7.89 -4.15 -8.67
CA TYR A 227 9.31 -4.13 -9.04
C TYR A 227 10.00 -5.45 -8.71
N TYR A 228 9.86 -5.95 -7.47
CA TYR A 228 10.52 -7.20 -7.04
C TYR A 228 9.90 -8.46 -7.63
N SER A 229 8.66 -8.40 -8.13
CA SER A 229 8.01 -9.49 -8.88
C SER A 229 8.23 -9.42 -10.39
N ASP A 230 9.04 -8.46 -10.88
CA ASP A 230 9.28 -8.17 -12.30
C ASP A 230 7.99 -8.02 -13.13
N ASN A 231 6.88 -7.59 -12.51
CA ASN A 231 5.59 -7.45 -13.17
C ASN A 231 5.34 -6.01 -13.68
N TRP A 232 5.84 -5.74 -14.88
CA TRP A 232 5.71 -4.43 -15.53
C TRP A 232 4.26 -4.05 -15.85
N GLU A 233 3.44 -5.01 -16.26
CA GLU A 233 2.03 -4.76 -16.61
C GLU A 233 1.25 -4.24 -15.40
N LEU A 234 1.44 -4.88 -14.23
CA LEU A 234 0.84 -4.42 -12.98
C LEU A 234 1.39 -3.07 -12.56
N MET A 235 2.70 -2.85 -12.68
CA MET A 235 3.32 -1.55 -12.40
C MET A 235 2.68 -0.44 -13.23
N SER A 236 2.57 -0.63 -14.56
CA SER A 236 1.98 0.34 -15.49
C SER A 236 0.48 0.57 -15.23
N LYS A 237 -0.24 -0.49 -14.85
CA LYS A 237 -1.67 -0.40 -14.51
C LYS A 237 -1.89 0.44 -13.25
N TYR A 238 -1.16 0.13 -12.17
CA TYR A 238 -1.33 0.85 -10.91
C TYR A 238 -0.75 2.25 -10.95
N SER A 239 0.35 2.49 -11.66
CA SER A 239 0.92 3.83 -11.82
C SER A 239 -0.08 4.81 -12.45
N LYS A 240 -0.72 4.40 -13.56
CA LYS A 240 -1.82 5.16 -14.19
C LYS A 240 -2.97 5.40 -13.21
N LYS A 241 -3.31 4.41 -12.38
CA LYS A 241 -4.38 4.53 -11.37
C LYS A 241 -4.03 5.55 -10.29
N PHE A 242 -2.81 5.55 -9.77
CA PHE A 242 -2.34 6.54 -8.79
C PHE A 242 -2.30 7.95 -9.37
N LEU A 243 -1.83 8.11 -10.61
CA LEU A 243 -1.81 9.39 -11.31
C LEU A 243 -3.22 9.95 -11.56
N LYS A 244 -4.16 9.11 -12.01
CA LYS A 244 -5.58 9.49 -12.18
C LYS A 244 -6.25 9.89 -10.86
N ALA A 245 -5.87 9.25 -9.76
CA ALA A 245 -6.34 9.61 -8.43
C ALA A 245 -5.69 10.90 -7.87
N GLY A 246 -4.80 11.55 -8.61
CA GLY A 246 -4.11 12.78 -8.18
C GLY A 246 -3.09 12.57 -7.06
N VAL A 247 -2.62 11.34 -6.87
CA VAL A 247 -1.64 11.01 -5.82
C VAL A 247 -0.28 11.59 -6.18
N LYS A 248 0.23 12.49 -5.34
CA LYS A 248 1.60 13.01 -5.46
C LYS A 248 2.58 11.91 -5.09
N LEU A 249 3.33 11.40 -6.07
CA LEU A 249 4.30 10.34 -5.86
C LEU A 249 5.47 10.83 -5.02
N ARG A 250 5.93 9.97 -4.11
CA ARG A 250 7.20 10.19 -3.41
C ARG A 250 8.35 9.82 -4.34
N ARG A 251 9.52 10.41 -4.07
CA ARG A 251 10.77 10.12 -4.80
C ARG A 251 11.03 8.62 -4.91
N PHE A 252 10.82 7.87 -3.82
CA PHE A 252 11.02 6.42 -3.80
C PHE A 252 10.19 5.65 -4.85
N ALA A 253 8.87 5.87 -4.92
CA ALA A 253 8.05 5.21 -5.94
C ALA A 253 8.41 5.67 -7.36
N PHE A 254 8.72 6.95 -7.53
CA PHE A 254 9.11 7.49 -8.81
C PHE A 254 10.41 6.86 -9.33
N ASP A 255 11.45 6.80 -8.49
CA ASP A 255 12.74 6.20 -8.83
C ASP A 255 12.55 4.72 -9.22
N LEU A 256 11.76 3.96 -8.47
CA LEU A 256 11.41 2.57 -8.83
C LEU A 256 10.72 2.44 -10.19
N TRP A 257 9.83 3.38 -10.55
CA TRP A 257 9.15 3.35 -11.84
C TRP A 257 10.11 3.66 -12.98
N MET A 258 10.99 4.63 -12.80
CA MET A 258 11.99 5.01 -13.79
C MET A 258 13.02 3.91 -14.01
N ASP A 259 13.51 3.29 -12.93
CA ASP A 259 14.46 2.18 -13.00
C ASP A 259 13.84 0.97 -13.72
N PHE A 260 12.57 0.65 -13.42
CA PHE A 260 11.90 -0.45 -14.09
C PHE A 260 11.65 -0.17 -15.58
N ALA A 261 11.29 1.06 -15.92
CA ALA A 261 11.11 1.49 -17.31
C ALA A 261 12.44 1.40 -18.09
N ALA A 262 13.54 1.89 -17.51
CA ALA A 262 14.87 1.82 -18.10
C ALA A 262 15.32 0.37 -18.32
N LYS A 263 15.11 -0.51 -17.33
CA LYS A 263 15.38 -1.96 -17.45
C LYS A 263 14.65 -2.57 -18.65
N ARG A 264 13.35 -2.27 -18.80
CA ARG A 264 12.53 -2.77 -19.92
C ARG A 264 12.95 -2.19 -21.27
N GLU A 265 13.36 -0.92 -21.31
CA GLU A 265 13.85 -0.31 -22.55
C GLU A 265 15.14 -0.99 -23.03
N VAL A 266 16.07 -1.29 -22.13
CA VAL A 266 17.30 -2.04 -22.44
C VAL A 266 16.96 -3.45 -22.92
N GLU A 267 16.03 -4.14 -22.25
CA GLU A 267 15.58 -5.49 -22.64
C GLU A 267 14.91 -5.50 -24.03
N ILE A 268 14.03 -4.53 -24.33
CA ILE A 268 13.40 -4.39 -25.65
C ILE A 268 14.45 -4.05 -26.71
N ARG A 269 15.43 -3.20 -26.39
CA ARG A 269 16.53 -2.89 -27.30
C ARG A 269 17.31 -4.17 -27.62
N LEU A 270 17.69 -4.95 -26.60
CA LEU A 270 18.34 -6.25 -26.71
C LEU A 270 17.57 -7.29 -27.53
N MET A 271 16.24 -7.36 -27.34
CA MET A 271 15.38 -8.36 -27.99
C MET A 271 14.99 -8.00 -29.43
N LYS A 272 15.07 -6.72 -29.82
CA LYS A 272 14.92 -6.33 -31.23
C LYS A 272 16.16 -6.80 -31.98
N GLN A 273 15.97 -7.44 -33.14
CA GLN A 273 17.05 -7.89 -34.02
C GLN A 273 18.06 -6.76 -34.25
N HIS A 274 19.17 -6.81 -33.53
CA HIS A 274 20.24 -5.88 -33.75
C HIS A 274 20.91 -6.23 -35.07
N THR A 275 21.01 -5.26 -35.97
CA THR A 275 22.09 -5.30 -36.97
C THR A 275 23.42 -5.20 -36.23
N LEU A 276 24.45 -5.83 -36.76
CA LEU A 276 25.80 -5.93 -36.16
C LEU A 276 26.27 -4.57 -35.60
N VAL A 277 26.13 -3.51 -36.39
CA VAL A 277 26.50 -2.12 -36.03
C VAL A 277 25.69 -1.56 -34.86
N SER A 278 24.38 -1.83 -34.81
CA SER A 278 23.49 -1.32 -33.76
C SER A 278 23.75 -1.98 -32.41
N ALA A 279 24.11 -3.26 -32.39
CA ALA A 279 24.47 -3.96 -31.16
C ALA A 279 25.80 -3.47 -30.58
N PHE A 280 26.83 -3.30 -31.42
CA PHE A 280 28.10 -2.74 -30.95
C PHE A 280 27.95 -1.31 -30.44
N SER A 281 27.12 -0.50 -31.10
CA SER A 281 26.79 0.85 -30.63
C SER A 281 26.03 0.83 -29.30
N CYS A 282 25.11 -0.13 -29.11
CA CYS A 282 24.37 -0.32 -27.86
C CYS A 282 25.28 -0.81 -26.73
N ALA A 283 26.13 -1.80 -26.98
CA ALA A 283 27.11 -2.31 -26.02
C ALA A 283 28.08 -1.20 -25.58
N LYS A 284 28.52 -0.35 -26.51
CA LYS A 284 29.34 0.83 -26.19
C LYS A 284 28.61 1.82 -25.27
N GLY A 285 27.34 2.10 -25.56
CA GLY A 285 26.50 2.94 -24.68
C GLY A 285 26.42 2.37 -23.25
N LEU A 286 26.23 1.06 -23.13
CA LEU A 286 26.16 0.37 -21.83
C LEU A 286 27.50 0.37 -21.07
N ILE A 287 28.62 0.25 -21.78
CA ILE A 287 29.96 0.40 -21.19
C ILE A 287 30.16 1.82 -20.66
N LEU A 288 29.76 2.84 -21.43
CA LEU A 288 29.86 4.25 -21.02
C LEU A 288 28.95 4.57 -19.82
N GLU A 289 27.82 3.88 -19.69
CA GLU A 289 26.94 3.95 -18.51
C GLU A 289 27.48 3.17 -17.29
N GLY A 290 28.63 2.49 -17.41
CA GLY A 290 29.22 1.71 -16.32
C GLY A 290 28.54 0.35 -16.08
N LYS A 291 27.84 -0.19 -17.08
CA LYS A 291 27.13 -1.48 -17.02
C LYS A 291 27.80 -2.51 -17.95
N PRO A 292 29.00 -3.02 -17.61
CA PRO A 292 29.76 -3.92 -18.49
C PRO A 292 29.13 -5.31 -18.63
N LEU A 293 28.39 -5.79 -17.61
CA LEU A 293 27.71 -7.09 -17.65
C LEU A 293 26.56 -7.09 -18.68
N ASP A 294 25.77 -6.02 -18.71
CA ASP A 294 24.70 -5.85 -19.70
C ASP A 294 25.28 -5.71 -21.10
N ALA A 295 26.40 -4.98 -21.26
CA ALA A 295 27.10 -4.88 -22.53
C ALA A 295 27.61 -6.24 -23.05
N ALA A 296 28.15 -7.08 -22.16
CA ALA A 296 28.59 -8.43 -22.51
C ALA A 296 27.42 -9.32 -22.94
N ALA A 297 26.26 -9.18 -22.29
CA ALA A 297 25.04 -9.91 -22.66
C ALA A 297 24.55 -9.52 -24.08
N VAL A 298 24.65 -8.24 -24.47
CA VAL A 298 24.34 -7.79 -25.85
C VAL A 298 25.22 -8.52 -26.87
N ILE A 299 26.54 -8.56 -26.63
CA ILE A 299 27.51 -9.12 -27.57
C ILE A 299 27.38 -10.65 -27.65
N GLN A 300 27.16 -11.33 -26.51
CA GLN A 300 26.92 -12.78 -26.49
C GLN A 300 25.62 -13.15 -27.21
N LEU A 301 24.55 -12.40 -27.01
CA LEU A 301 23.29 -12.62 -27.72
C LEU A 301 23.46 -12.42 -29.23
N LEU A 302 24.29 -11.45 -29.63
CA LEU A 302 24.62 -11.22 -31.03
C LEU A 302 25.35 -12.40 -31.67
N ASP A 303 26.35 -12.95 -30.99
CA ASP A 303 27.13 -14.11 -31.47
C ASP A 303 26.26 -15.37 -31.61
N GLN A 304 25.28 -15.53 -30.72
CA GLN A 304 24.31 -16.65 -30.76
C GLN A 304 23.24 -16.50 -31.86
N THR A 305 22.89 -15.27 -32.25
CA THR A 305 21.82 -15.00 -33.23
C THR A 305 22.33 -14.76 -34.65
N LEU A 306 23.64 -14.53 -34.84
CA LEU A 306 24.24 -14.32 -36.15
C LEU A 306 24.54 -15.65 -36.88
N PRO A 307 24.19 -15.76 -38.18
CA PRO A 307 24.64 -16.89 -39.00
C PRO A 307 26.17 -16.85 -39.18
N ASP A 308 26.83 -18.01 -39.26
CA ASP A 308 28.30 -18.14 -39.25
C ASP A 308 29.00 -17.30 -40.34
N THR A 309 28.32 -17.03 -41.46
CA THR A 309 28.81 -16.17 -42.54
C THR A 309 28.99 -14.69 -42.15
N LYS A 310 28.33 -14.22 -41.08
CA LYS A 310 28.42 -12.83 -40.58
C LYS A 310 29.29 -12.68 -39.33
N LYS A 311 29.77 -13.78 -38.74
CA LYS A 311 30.68 -13.76 -37.57
C LYS A 311 32.05 -13.16 -37.90
N SER A 312 32.51 -13.25 -39.15
CA SER A 312 33.71 -12.55 -39.61
C SER A 312 33.60 -11.02 -39.47
N GLY A 313 32.38 -10.47 -39.59
CA GLY A 313 32.10 -9.04 -39.40
C GLY A 313 32.20 -8.58 -37.95
N MET A 314 32.05 -9.47 -36.96
CA MET A 314 32.22 -9.14 -35.54
C MET A 314 33.67 -8.77 -35.21
N VAL A 315 34.64 -9.53 -35.75
CA VAL A 315 36.07 -9.28 -35.49
C VAL A 315 36.49 -7.93 -36.09
N VAL A 316 35.98 -7.61 -37.28
CA VAL A 316 36.24 -6.33 -37.95
C VAL A 316 35.67 -5.15 -37.15
N GLU A 317 34.46 -5.28 -36.61
CA GLU A 317 33.85 -4.21 -35.83
C GLU A 317 34.42 -4.09 -34.41
N LEU A 318 34.93 -5.19 -33.83
CA LEU A 318 35.74 -5.20 -32.60
C LEU A 318 37.11 -4.52 -32.81
N GLN A 319 37.72 -4.65 -33.99
CA GLN A 319 39.03 -4.05 -34.28
C GLN A 319 38.97 -2.56 -34.66
N LYS A 320 37.80 -2.04 -35.05
CA LYS A 320 37.62 -0.61 -35.33
C LYS A 320 37.53 0.26 -34.08
N HIS A 321 37.47 -0.34 -32.90
CA HIS A 321 37.22 0.32 -31.62
C HIS A 321 38.12 -0.23 -30.52
#